data_AF-A0A8H6CM00-F1
#
_entry.id   AF-A0A8H6CM00-F1
#
_cell.length_a   1.000
_cell.length_b   1.000
_cell.length_c   1.000
_cell.angle_alpha   90.00
_cell.angle_beta   90.00
_cell.angle_gamma   90.00
#
_symmetry.space_group_name_H-M   'P 1'
#
loop_
_entity.id
_entity.type
_entity.pdbx_description
1 polymer ?
#
loop_
_entity_poly.entity_id
_entity_poly.type
_entity_poly.pdbx_seq_one_letter_code
_entity_poly.pdbx_strand_id
1 'polypeptide(L)'
;MRTAVRLHYQRRLFLDDACLMIACAALTGGFAMLYQSLYTLFLIQHFAQEGSSAREEAASAGIDVAAEVHNFQILDFVHEPLLWVVMFSVKASFLVFFRHLVSRVEKLVVYWKAVCAVNAVAFAFCVCYTFIACPHTDSSASE
;
A
#
# COMPACT_ATOMS: atom_id res chain seq x y z
N MET A 1 0.12 0.58 29.43
CA MET A 1 1.06 0.33 30.55
C MET A 1 1.85 -0.98 30.42
N ARG A 2 1.27 -2.12 30.01
CA ARG A 2 2.04 -3.37 29.77
C ARG A 2 3.10 -3.29 28.66
N THR A 3 2.86 -2.44 27.66
CA THR A 3 3.79 -2.15 26.55
C THR A 3 5.01 -1.35 27.01
N ALA A 4 4.82 -0.31 27.82
CA ALA A 4 5.90 0.53 28.33
C ALA A 4 6.89 -0.22 29.25
N VAL A 5 6.42 -1.21 30.01
CA VAL A 5 7.28 -2.02 30.89
C VAL A 5 8.12 -3.03 30.12
N ARG A 6 7.59 -3.63 29.04
CA ARG A 6 8.40 -4.47 28.13
C ARG A 6 9.42 -3.66 27.34
N LEU A 7 9.08 -2.42 26.98
CA LEU A 7 9.94 -1.49 26.24
C LEU A 7 11.21 -1.13 27.03
N HIS A 8 11.11 -0.95 28.34
CA HIS A 8 12.26 -0.54 29.15
C HIS A 8 13.22 -1.70 29.49
N TYR A 9 12.72 -2.94 29.57
CA TYR A 9 13.50 -4.07 30.08
C TYR A 9 14.17 -4.92 28.99
N GLN A 10 13.68 -4.92 27.73
CA GLN A 10 14.21 -5.81 26.69
C GLN A 10 15.11 -5.17 25.63
N ARG A 11 15.20 -3.83 25.50
CA ARG A 11 16.13 -3.04 24.64
C ARG A 11 16.37 -3.50 23.17
N ARG A 12 15.71 -4.56 22.69
CA ARG A 12 15.80 -5.16 21.35
C ARG A 12 14.52 -4.93 20.52
N LEU A 13 13.53 -4.24 21.07
CA LEU A 13 12.24 -3.94 20.44
C LEU A 13 12.26 -2.71 19.52
N PHE A 14 13.36 -1.94 19.50
CA PHE A 14 13.40 -0.67 18.77
C PHE A 14 13.21 -0.81 17.25
N LEU A 15 13.71 -1.89 16.63
CA LEU A 15 13.54 -2.11 15.20
C LEU A 15 12.11 -2.55 14.85
N ASP A 16 11.48 -3.34 15.72
CA ASP A 16 10.13 -3.85 15.53
C ASP A 16 9.10 -2.71 15.67
N ASP A 17 9.20 -1.92 16.75
CA ASP A 17 8.36 -0.75 16.99
C ASP A 17 8.54 0.32 15.91
N ALA A 18 9.77 0.56 15.43
CA ALA A 18 10.00 1.51 14.33
C ALA A 18 9.33 1.05 13.02
N CYS A 19 9.42 -0.24 12.70
CA CYS A 19 8.78 -0.81 11.51
C CYS A 19 7.24 -0.71 11.61
N LEU A 20 6.69 -0.96 12.81
CA LEU A 20 5.27 -0.80 13.11
C LEU A 20 4.82 0.66 13.03
N MET A 21 5.61 1.61 13.54
CA MET A 21 5.29 3.04 13.43
C MET A 21 5.28 3.51 11.98
N ILE A 22 6.25 3.07 11.16
CA ILE A 22 6.27 3.36 9.72
C ILE A 22 5.04 2.74 9.04
N ALA A 23 4.69 1.51 9.38
CA ALA A 23 3.49 0.85 8.85
C ALA A 23 2.21 1.61 9.24
N CYS A 24 2.08 2.03 10.49
CA CYS A 24 0.94 2.84 10.95
C CYS A 24 0.88 4.19 10.24
N ALA A 25 2.02 4.88 10.06
CA ALA A 25 2.06 6.16 9.37
C ALA A 25 1.66 6.01 7.89
N ALA A 26 2.24 5.02 7.19
CA ALA A 26 1.89 4.72 5.81
C ALA A 26 0.44 4.24 5.66
N LEU A 27 -0.10 3.46 6.62
CA LEU A 27 -1.50 3.06 6.62
C LEU A 27 -2.44 4.26 6.82
N THR A 28 -2.08 5.17 7.72
CA THR A 28 -2.88 6.38 7.97
C THR A 28 -2.88 7.29 6.74
N GLY A 29 -1.72 7.48 6.11
CA GLY A 29 -1.60 8.21 4.85
C GLY A 29 -2.40 7.56 3.73
N GLY A 30 -2.28 6.24 3.56
CA GLY A 30 -3.04 5.49 2.56
C GLY A 30 -4.55 5.56 2.80
N PHE A 31 -4.99 5.45 4.05
CA PHE A 31 -6.41 5.58 4.40
C PHE A 31 -6.95 6.99 4.10
N ALA A 32 -6.17 8.04 4.35
CA ALA A 32 -6.56 9.40 3.98
C ALA A 32 -6.69 9.57 2.46
N MET A 33 -5.75 9.02 1.70
CA MET A 33 -5.79 9.02 0.22
C MET A 33 -7.00 8.24 -0.31
N LEU A 34 -7.28 7.07 0.25
CA LEU A 34 -8.46 6.28 -0.09
C LEU A 34 -9.75 7.06 0.21
N TYR A 35 -9.84 7.69 1.38
CA TYR A 35 -11.01 8.48 1.76
C TYR A 35 -11.27 9.62 0.80
N GLN A 36 -10.22 10.31 0.34
CA GLN A 36 -10.32 11.35 -0.68
C GLN A 36 -10.76 10.79 -2.04
N SER A 37 -10.36 9.56 -2.36
CA SER A 37 -10.63 8.89 -3.64
C SER A 37 -11.99 8.18 -3.69
N LEU A 38 -12.68 8.02 -2.55
CA LEU A 38 -13.99 7.36 -2.46
C LEU A 38 -15.03 8.04 -3.36
N TYR A 39 -15.02 9.37 -3.42
CA TYR A 39 -15.94 10.11 -4.27
C TYR A 39 -15.80 9.70 -5.73
N THR A 40 -14.57 9.71 -6.26
CA THR A 40 -14.28 9.33 -7.64
C THR A 40 -14.57 7.85 -7.91
N LEU A 41 -14.32 6.96 -6.94
CA LEU A 41 -14.68 5.54 -7.04
C LEU A 41 -16.19 5.34 -7.18
N PHE A 42 -17.00 6.02 -6.36
CA PHE A 42 -18.46 5.95 -6.47
C PHE A 42 -18.95 6.57 -7.77
N LEU A 43 -18.33 7.65 -8.24
CA LEU A 43 -18.63 8.29 -9.51
C LEU A 43 -18.37 7.33 -10.68
N ILE A 44 -17.19 6.71 -10.73
CA ILE A 44 -16.83 5.70 -11.75
C ILE A 44 -17.80 4.51 -11.71
N GLN A 45 -18.13 4.01 -10.52
CA GLN A 45 -19.05 2.89 -10.37
C GLN A 45 -20.47 3.26 -10.84
N HIS A 46 -20.91 4.48 -10.56
CA HIS A 46 -22.20 5.00 -11.03
C HIS A 46 -22.24 5.08 -12.57
N PHE A 47 -21.19 5.57 -13.22
CA PHE A 47 -21.09 5.53 -14.69
C PHE A 47 -21.09 4.11 -15.26
N ALA A 48 -20.40 3.18 -14.60
CA ALA A 48 -20.36 1.78 -15.02
C ALA A 48 -21.75 1.12 -14.97
N GLN A 49 -22.62 1.58 -14.06
CA GLN A 49 -23.95 1.02 -13.84
C GLN A 49 -25.04 1.70 -14.68
N GLU A 50 -24.97 3.02 -14.88
CA GLU A 50 -26.01 3.80 -15.58
C GLU A 50 -25.65 4.22 -17.03
N GLY A 51 -24.40 4.03 -17.45
CA GLY A 51 -23.98 4.24 -18.84
C GLY A 51 -24.12 5.69 -19.30
N SER A 52 -24.87 5.92 -20.38
CA SER A 52 -25.01 7.24 -21.02
C SER A 52 -25.76 8.27 -20.16
N SER A 53 -26.72 7.81 -19.34
CA SER A 53 -27.57 8.65 -18.47
C SER A 53 -26.74 9.44 -17.46
N ALA A 54 -25.82 8.75 -16.77
CA ALA A 54 -24.91 9.38 -15.81
C ALA A 54 -23.97 10.38 -16.49
N ARG A 55 -23.58 10.13 -17.75
CA ARG A 55 -22.67 11.01 -18.51
C ARG A 55 -23.32 12.35 -18.85
N GLU A 56 -24.60 12.35 -19.16
CA GLU A 56 -25.39 13.57 -19.37
C GLU A 56 -25.62 14.32 -18.06
N GLU A 57 -25.94 13.62 -16.96
CA GLU A 57 -26.08 14.25 -15.63
C GLU A 57 -24.78 14.90 -15.16
N ALA A 58 -23.64 14.23 -15.31
CA ALA A 58 -22.34 14.78 -14.94
C ALA A 58 -21.97 16.03 -15.75
N ALA A 59 -22.24 16.01 -17.06
CA ALA A 59 -22.05 17.18 -17.91
C ALA A 59 -22.97 18.35 -17.49
N SER A 60 -24.22 18.06 -17.12
CA SER A 60 -25.16 19.07 -16.62
C SER A 60 -24.76 19.67 -15.27
N ALA A 61 -24.08 18.89 -14.42
CA ALA A 61 -23.53 19.32 -13.15
C ALA A 61 -22.17 20.03 -13.26
N GLY A 62 -21.60 20.14 -14.48
CA GLY A 62 -20.30 20.75 -14.72
C GLY A 62 -19.12 19.91 -14.26
N ILE A 63 -19.29 18.58 -14.10
CA ILE A 63 -18.25 17.66 -13.66
C ILE A 63 -17.44 17.19 -14.87
N ASP A 64 -16.14 17.48 -14.86
CA ASP A 64 -15.21 16.92 -15.83
C ASP A 64 -14.73 15.53 -15.36
N VAL A 65 -15.43 14.51 -15.84
CA VAL A 65 -15.16 13.10 -15.52
C VAL A 65 -13.75 12.68 -15.95
N ALA A 66 -13.24 13.22 -17.06
CA ALA A 66 -11.91 12.86 -17.55
C ALA A 66 -10.82 13.40 -16.60
N ALA A 67 -10.98 14.64 -16.14
CA ALA A 67 -10.08 15.24 -15.15
C ALA A 67 -10.12 14.50 -13.80
N GLU A 68 -11.31 14.13 -13.32
CA GLU A 68 -11.47 13.36 -12.08
C GLU A 68 -10.82 11.97 -12.16
N VAL A 69 -11.03 11.24 -13.26
CA VAL A 69 -10.40 9.93 -13.48
C VAL A 69 -8.88 10.06 -13.57
N HIS A 70 -8.37 11.11 -14.23
CA HIS A 70 -6.93 11.35 -14.31
C HIS A 70 -6.30 11.63 -12.94
N ASN A 71 -6.93 12.49 -12.13
CA ASN A 71 -6.49 12.76 -10.76
C ASN A 71 -6.52 11.50 -9.90
N PHE A 72 -7.56 10.67 -10.04
CA PHE A 72 -7.66 9.39 -9.36
C PHE A 72 -6.53 8.44 -9.75
N GLN A 73 -6.19 8.33 -11.04
CA GLN A 73 -5.07 7.49 -11.50
C GLN A 73 -3.72 7.93 -10.91
N ILE A 74 -3.47 9.23 -10.79
CA ILE A 74 -2.26 9.76 -10.15
C ILE A 74 -2.22 9.40 -8.67
N LEU A 75 -3.34 9.56 -7.97
CA LEU A 75 -3.44 9.21 -6.55
C LEU A 75 -3.26 7.70 -6.33
N ASP A 76 -3.87 6.88 -7.18
CA ASP A 76 -3.79 5.42 -7.12
C ASP A 76 -2.36 4.92 -7.37
N PHE A 77 -1.66 5.53 -8.32
CA PHE A 77 -0.25 5.25 -8.60
C PHE A 77 0.67 5.45 -7.38
N VAL A 78 0.35 6.41 -6.50
CA VAL A 78 1.09 6.65 -5.24
C VAL A 78 0.55 5.79 -4.09
N HIS A 79 -0.74 5.53 -4.06
CA HIS A 79 -1.42 4.77 -3.01
C HIS A 79 -1.05 3.28 -3.04
N GLU A 80 -1.02 2.67 -4.22
CA GLU A 80 -0.67 1.27 -4.47
C GLU A 80 0.70 0.88 -3.84
N PRO A 81 1.83 1.56 -4.12
CA PRO A 81 3.12 1.23 -3.51
C PRO A 81 3.13 1.51 -2.00
N LEU A 82 2.36 2.49 -1.53
CA LEU A 82 2.21 2.76 -0.10
C LEU A 82 1.60 1.56 0.63
N LEU A 83 0.56 0.95 0.06
CA LEU A 83 -0.06 -0.27 0.59
C LEU A 83 0.90 -1.46 0.58
N TRP A 84 1.69 -1.61 -0.48
CA TRP A 84 2.74 -2.63 -0.53
C TRP A 84 3.76 -2.43 0.61
N VAL A 85 4.22 -1.20 0.84
CA VAL A 85 5.13 -0.89 1.96
C VAL A 85 4.49 -1.23 3.31
N VAL A 86 3.21 -0.90 3.53
CA VAL A 86 2.50 -1.26 4.77
C VAL A 86 2.46 -2.77 4.98
N MET A 87 1.99 -3.52 3.97
CA MET A 87 1.85 -4.98 4.05
C MET A 87 3.20 -5.67 4.33
N PHE A 88 4.25 -5.27 3.62
CA PHE A 88 5.58 -5.86 3.81
C PHE A 88 6.25 -5.40 5.10
N SER A 89 6.01 -4.17 5.56
CA SER A 89 6.50 -3.67 6.85
C SER A 89 5.91 -4.46 8.03
N VAL A 90 4.60 -4.75 8.00
CA VAL A 90 3.95 -5.58 9.03
C VAL A 90 4.50 -7.01 9.00
N LYS A 91 4.67 -7.62 7.82
CA LYS A 91 5.29 -8.94 7.68
C LYS A 91 6.73 -8.96 8.20
N ALA A 92 7.50 -7.91 7.91
CA ALA A 92 8.88 -7.76 8.38
C ALA A 92 8.93 -7.66 9.91
N SER A 93 8.03 -6.89 10.53
CA SER A 93 7.88 -6.82 11.99
C SER A 93 7.62 -8.21 12.59
N PHE A 94 6.66 -8.98 12.05
CA PHE A 94 6.44 -10.37 12.49
C PHE A 94 7.69 -11.25 12.32
N LEU A 95 8.39 -11.16 11.18
CA LEU A 95 9.62 -11.92 10.93
C LEU A 95 10.73 -11.57 11.93
N VAL A 96 10.89 -10.29 12.27
CA VAL A 96 11.86 -9.83 13.28
C VAL A 96 11.49 -10.35 14.66
N PHE A 97 10.20 -10.35 15.01
CA PHE A 97 9.72 -10.95 16.26
C PHE A 97 10.04 -12.46 16.32
N PHE A 98 9.75 -13.20 15.25
CA PHE A 98 10.03 -14.63 15.17
C PHE A 98 11.52 -14.95 15.19
N ARG A 99 12.39 -14.06 14.72
CA ARG A 99 13.86 -14.24 14.78
C ARG A 99 14.33 -14.59 16.19
N HIS A 100 13.75 -13.97 17.22
CA HIS A 100 14.15 -14.23 18.60
C HIS A 100 13.78 -15.66 19.04
N LEU A 101 12.58 -16.11 18.67
CA LEU A 101 12.09 -17.45 18.97
C LEU A 101 12.88 -18.54 18.22
N VAL A 102 13.18 -18.27 16.95
CA VAL A 102 13.81 -19.20 16.02
C VAL A 102 15.33 -19.34 16.25
N SER A 103 15.97 -18.33 16.86
CA SER A 103 17.43 -18.30 17.09
C SER A 103 18.01 -19.48 17.87
N ARG A 104 17.18 -20.27 18.57
CA ARG A 104 17.61 -21.43 19.36
C ARG A 104 17.65 -22.74 18.58
N VAL A 105 17.15 -22.77 17.34
CA VAL A 105 17.07 -24.00 16.53
C VAL A 105 17.65 -23.74 15.13
N GLU A 106 18.85 -24.27 14.87
CA GLU A 106 19.62 -23.99 13.65
C GLU A 106 18.86 -24.29 12.35
N LYS A 107 18.14 -25.41 12.28
CA LYS A 107 17.31 -25.76 11.12
C LYS A 107 16.26 -24.69 10.83
N LEU A 108 15.66 -24.15 11.89
CA LEU A 108 14.59 -23.17 11.80
C LEU A 108 15.15 -21.78 11.42
N VAL A 109 16.41 -21.48 11.76
CA VAL A 109 17.12 -20.27 11.29
C VAL A 109 17.28 -20.27 9.77
N VAL A 110 17.59 -21.41 9.16
CA VAL A 110 17.69 -21.53 7.69
C VAL A 110 16.34 -21.25 7.03
N TYR A 111 15.25 -21.84 7.55
CA TYR A 111 13.90 -21.54 7.09
C TYR A 111 13.55 -20.06 7.24
N TRP A 112 13.90 -19.44 8.38
CA TRP A 112 13.67 -18.01 8.61
C TRP A 112 14.40 -17.15 7.58
N LYS A 113 15.66 -17.45 7.25
CA LYS A 113 16.41 -16.73 6.20
C LYS A 113 15.76 -16.91 4.82
N ALA A 114 15.28 -18.10 4.49
CA ALA A 114 14.58 -18.35 3.23
C ALA A 114 13.27 -17.55 3.13
N VAL A 115 12.46 -17.53 4.20
CA VAL A 115 11.21 -16.75 4.24
C VAL A 115 11.49 -15.24 4.14
N CYS A 116 12.55 -14.74 4.80
CA CYS A 116 12.99 -13.35 4.63
C CYS A 116 13.35 -13.04 3.17
N ALA A 117 14.11 -13.91 2.51
CA ALA A 117 14.51 -13.72 1.12
C ALA A 117 13.30 -13.72 0.17
N VAL A 118 12.37 -14.69 0.34
CA VAL A 118 11.14 -14.75 -0.46
C VAL A 118 10.28 -13.50 -0.27
N ASN A 119 10.14 -13.01 0.97
CA ASN A 119 9.40 -11.76 1.21
C ASN A 119 10.09 -10.55 0.56
N ALA A 120 11.41 -10.45 0.60
CA ALA A 120 12.13 -9.35 -0.04
C ALA A 120 11.96 -9.36 -1.56
N VAL A 121 12.03 -10.55 -2.18
CA VAL A 121 11.80 -10.71 -3.63
C VAL A 121 10.35 -10.38 -3.99
N ALA A 122 9.38 -10.86 -3.21
CA ALA A 122 7.97 -10.55 -3.43
C ALA A 122 7.70 -9.04 -3.29
N PHE A 123 8.32 -8.37 -2.32
CA PHE A 123 8.22 -6.92 -2.17
C PHE A 123 8.74 -6.18 -3.41
N ALA A 124 9.94 -6.52 -3.85
CA ALA A 124 10.53 -5.92 -5.05
C ALA A 124 9.65 -6.16 -6.28
N PHE A 125 9.12 -7.38 -6.44
CA PHE A 125 8.22 -7.71 -7.55
C PHE A 125 6.94 -6.87 -7.51
N CYS A 126 6.26 -6.79 -6.37
CA CYS A 126 5.03 -6.00 -6.23
C CYS A 126 5.24 -4.51 -6.52
N VAL A 127 6.33 -3.93 -5.99
CA VAL A 127 6.67 -2.53 -6.25
C VAL A 127 6.98 -2.32 -7.73
N CYS A 128 7.82 -3.16 -8.34
CA CYS A 128 8.15 -3.06 -9.77
C CYS A 128 6.93 -3.27 -10.66
N TYR A 129 6.01 -4.17 -10.28
CA TYR A 129 4.79 -4.43 -11.05
C TYR A 129 3.92 -3.18 -11.17
N THR A 130 3.80 -2.37 -10.12
CA THR A 130 3.05 -1.10 -10.18
C THR A 130 3.63 -0.15 -11.24
N PHE A 131 4.94 -0.11 -11.42
CA PHE A 131 5.59 0.70 -12.46
C PHE A 131 5.45 0.11 -13.86
N ILE A 132 5.43 -1.23 -13.98
CA ILE A 132 5.31 -1.91 -15.28
C ILE A 132 3.85 -1.87 -15.79
N ALA A 133 2.88 -1.99 -14.88
CA ALA A 133 1.46 -2.00 -15.22
C ALA A 133 0.93 -0.63 -15.66
N CYS A 134 1.63 0.46 -15.30
CA CYS A 134 1.28 1.82 -15.66
C CYS A 134 2.30 2.39 -16.68
N PRO A 135 2.12 2.16 -17.99
CA PRO A 135 2.97 2.78 -19.01
C PRO A 135 2.63 4.28 -19.10
N HIS A 136 3.29 5.09 -18.28
CA HIS A 136 3.39 6.53 -18.58
C HIS A 136 4.34 6.71 -19.74
N THR A 137 3.86 6.64 -20.98
CA THR A 137 4.27 7.45 -22.14
C THR A 137 3.50 7.00 -23.38
N ASP A 138 2.28 7.50 -23.56
CA ASP A 138 1.85 7.92 -24.90
C ASP A 138 1.36 9.37 -24.75
N SER A 139 2.32 10.28 -24.53
CA SER A 139 2.17 11.70 -24.87
C SER A 139 2.10 11.93 -26.40
N SER A 140 1.52 10.96 -27.12
CA SER A 140 1.31 10.90 -28.56
C SER A 140 -0.14 10.58 -28.93
N ALA A 141 -1.06 10.52 -27.95
CA ALA A 141 -2.51 10.41 -28.19
C ALA A 141 -3.23 11.76 -28.11
N SER A 142 -2.50 12.86 -28.36
CA SER A 142 -3.06 14.19 -28.64
C SER A 142 -2.87 14.51 -30.12
N GLU A 143 -3.52 13.74 -30.99
CA GLU A 143 -3.89 14.12 -32.35
C GLU A 143 -5.33 13.68 -32.61
#